data_AF-A0A497QS77-F1
#
_entry.id   AF-A0A497QS77-F1
#
_cell.length_a   1.000
_cell.length_b   1.000
_cell.length_c   1.000
_cell.angle_alpha   90.00
_cell.angle_beta   90.00
_cell.angle_gamma   90.00
#
_symmetry.space_group_name_H-M   'P 1'
#
loop_
_entity.id
_entity.type
_entity.pdbx_description
1 polymer ?
#
loop_
_entity_poly.entity_id
_entity_poly.type
_entity_poly.pdbx_seq_one_letter_code
_entity_poly.pdbx_strand_id
1 'polypeptide(L)'
;MVETADWLLYSAVRIAELFHLRLPELSRLRRRVRYGVREELLPLVELKGIGRVRARILYEAGYRDPFALSKADPGEIAKLPHFGSRLSSVVVEEARRYIKSHYKFV
;
A
#
# COMPACT_ATOMS: atom_id res chain seq x y z
N MET A 1 4.93 0.81 -20.15
CA MET A 1 3.70 0.00 -20.10
C MET A 1 2.84 0.30 -18.86
N VAL A 2 3.37 0.23 -17.63
CA VAL A 2 2.59 0.53 -16.41
C VAL A 2 2.07 1.98 -16.39
N GLU A 3 2.90 2.95 -16.77
CA GLU A 3 2.51 4.36 -16.84
C GLU A 3 1.37 4.60 -17.84
N THR A 4 1.44 4.00 -19.02
CA THR A 4 0.37 4.05 -20.02
C THR A 4 -0.94 3.47 -19.48
N ALA A 5 -0.86 2.34 -18.77
CA ALA A 5 -2.03 1.72 -18.16
C ALA A 5 -2.61 2.57 -17.01
N ASP A 6 -1.77 3.20 -16.17
CA ASP A 6 -2.23 4.15 -15.15
C ASP A 6 -2.93 5.36 -15.78
N TRP A 7 -2.36 5.88 -16.88
CA TRP A 7 -2.94 7.01 -17.61
C TRP A 7 -4.30 6.67 -18.23
N LEU A 8 -4.43 5.50 -18.87
CA LEU A 8 -5.70 5.04 -19.42
C LEU A 8 -6.75 4.82 -18.33
N LEU A 9 -6.37 4.24 -17.20
CA LEU A 9 -7.26 4.04 -16.06
C LEU A 9 -7.67 5.37 -15.41
N TYR A 10 -6.77 6.33 -15.33
CA TYR A 10 -7.10 7.69 -14.89
C TYR A 10 -8.13 8.33 -15.82
N SER A 11 -7.92 8.27 -17.13
CA SER A 11 -8.86 8.79 -18.13
C SER A 11 -10.23 8.10 -18.02
N ALA A 12 -10.28 6.78 -17.83
CA ALA A 12 -11.52 6.05 -17.61
C ALA A 12 -12.28 6.50 -16.36
N VAL A 13 -11.58 6.76 -15.24
CA VAL A 13 -12.18 7.33 -14.02
C VAL A 13 -12.79 8.69 -14.31
N ARG A 14 -12.07 9.58 -15.01
CA ARG A 14 -12.57 10.92 -15.35
C ARG A 14 -13.79 10.89 -16.27
N ILE A 15 -13.83 9.97 -17.22
CA ILE A 15 -15.00 9.76 -18.09
C ILE A 15 -16.19 9.25 -17.26
N ALA A 16 -15.98 8.28 -16.37
CA ALA A 16 -17.03 7.78 -15.50
C ALA A 16 -17.64 8.89 -14.62
N GLU A 17 -16.80 9.74 -14.04
CA GLU A 17 -17.23 10.93 -13.28
C GLU A 17 -18.08 11.90 -14.11
N LEU A 18 -17.67 12.17 -15.36
CA LEU A 18 -18.40 13.04 -16.29
C LEU A 18 -19.82 12.52 -16.57
N PHE A 19 -19.99 11.20 -16.65
CA PHE A 19 -21.30 10.55 -16.85
C PHE A 19 -22.01 10.19 -15.54
N HIS A 20 -21.52 10.65 -14.39
CA HIS A 20 -22.06 10.33 -13.07
C HIS A 20 -22.15 8.82 -12.77
N LEU A 21 -21.27 8.02 -13.39
CA LEU A 21 -21.17 6.59 -13.16
C LEU A 21 -20.29 6.29 -11.95
N ARG A 22 -20.81 5.52 -11.00
CA ARG A 22 -20.07 5.13 -9.79
C ARG A 22 -19.35 3.80 -10.03
N LEU A 23 -18.09 3.89 -10.49
CA LEU A 23 -17.23 2.73 -10.79
C LEU A 23 -16.00 2.67 -9.85
N PRO A 24 -16.18 2.38 -8.55
CA PRO A 24 -15.07 2.33 -7.58
C PRO A 24 -13.99 1.29 -7.93
N GLU A 25 -14.34 0.26 -8.70
CA GLU A 25 -13.46 -0.78 -9.20
C GLU A 25 -12.35 -0.21 -10.09
N LEU A 26 -12.61 0.87 -10.85
CA LEU A 26 -11.59 1.51 -11.69
C LEU A 26 -10.51 2.15 -10.84
N SER A 27 -10.89 2.88 -9.79
CA SER A 27 -9.95 3.48 -8.84
C SER A 27 -9.13 2.41 -8.12
N ARG A 28 -9.75 1.27 -7.78
CA ARG A 28 -9.08 0.13 -7.14
C ARG A 28 -8.10 -0.56 -8.09
N LEU A 29 -8.51 -0.78 -9.33
CA LEU A 29 -7.68 -1.35 -10.40
C LEU A 29 -6.49 -0.45 -10.72
N ARG A 30 -6.70 0.86 -10.79
CA ARG A 30 -5.64 1.85 -10.99
C ARG A 30 -4.54 1.74 -9.93
N ARG A 31 -4.90 1.67 -8.65
CA ARG A 31 -3.90 1.46 -7.57
C ARG A 31 -3.14 0.15 -7.76
N ARG A 32 -3.83 -0.94 -8.08
CA ARG A 32 -3.19 -2.25 -8.33
C ARG A 32 -2.21 -2.21 -9.50
N VAL A 33 -2.55 -1.53 -10.60
CA VAL A 33 -1.69 -1.35 -11.77
C VAL A 33 -0.46 -0.51 -11.39
N ARG A 34 -0.67 0.63 -10.73
CA ARG A 34 0.41 1.55 -10.33
C ARG A 34 1.49 0.86 -9.50
N TYR A 35 1.08 0.02 -8.55
CA TYR A 35 2.02 -0.70 -7.68
C TYR A 35 2.40 -2.09 -8.22
N GLY A 36 1.73 -2.57 -9.27
CA GLY A 36 1.94 -3.91 -9.83
C GLY A 36 1.63 -5.03 -8.83
N VAL A 37 0.61 -4.84 -7.98
CA VAL A 37 0.25 -5.78 -6.92
C VAL A 37 -1.20 -6.23 -6.99
N ARG A 38 -1.47 -7.36 -6.35
CA ARG A 38 -2.83 -7.77 -6.04
C ARG A 38 -3.39 -6.91 -4.90
N GLU A 39 -4.71 -6.96 -4.80
CA GLU A 39 -5.50 -6.14 -3.88
C GLU A 39 -5.08 -6.23 -2.42
N GLU A 40 -4.74 -7.44 -1.96
CA GLU A 40 -4.40 -7.71 -0.58
C GLU A 40 -3.13 -6.97 -0.12
N LEU A 41 -2.29 -6.51 -1.05
CA LEU A 41 -1.07 -5.78 -0.73
C LEU A 41 -1.24 -4.26 -0.76
N LEU A 42 -2.36 -3.74 -1.27
CA LEU A 42 -2.61 -2.30 -1.35
C LEU A 42 -2.38 -1.55 -0.03
N PRO A 43 -2.84 -2.06 1.13
CA PRO A 43 -2.63 -1.38 2.41
C PRO A 43 -1.15 -1.21 2.79
N LEU A 44 -0.28 -2.09 2.29
CA LEU A 44 1.15 -2.08 2.62
C LEU A 44 1.97 -1.26 1.62
N VAL A 45 1.68 -1.34 0.33
CA VAL A 45 2.43 -0.60 -0.71
C VAL A 45 2.14 0.90 -0.71
N GLU A 46 1.06 1.32 -0.05
CA GLU A 46 0.77 2.75 0.20
C GLU A 46 1.72 3.38 1.23
N LEU A 47 2.35 2.56 2.08
CA LEU A 47 3.34 3.04 3.05
C LEU A 47 4.65 3.41 2.36
N LYS A 48 5.19 4.59 2.68
CA LYS A 48 6.44 5.06 2.09
C LYS A 48 7.59 4.10 2.41
N GLY A 49 8.32 3.69 1.38
CA GLY A 49 9.47 2.78 1.51
C GLY A 49 9.14 1.29 1.41
N ILE A 50 7.86 0.94 1.23
CA ILE A 50 7.41 -0.43 1.00
C ILE A 50 6.99 -0.60 -0.46
N GLY A 51 7.82 -1.30 -1.24
CA GLY A 51 7.48 -1.72 -2.60
C GLY A 51 6.82 -3.10 -2.64
N ARG A 52 6.44 -3.57 -3.83
CA ARG A 52 5.79 -4.87 -4.07
C ARG A 52 6.43 -6.06 -3.34
N VAL A 53 7.76 -6.18 -3.41
CA VAL A 53 8.50 -7.31 -2.83
C VAL A 53 8.38 -7.30 -1.30
N ARG A 54 8.65 -6.15 -0.68
CA ARG A 54 8.56 -5.98 0.78
C ARG A 54 7.13 -6.13 1.29
N ALA A 55 6.15 -5.60 0.56
CA ALA A 55 4.74 -5.78 0.90
C ALA A 55 4.35 -7.26 0.91
N ARG A 56 4.80 -8.05 -0.08
CA ARG A 56 4.53 -9.50 -0.13
C ARG A 56 5.13 -10.22 1.08
N ILE A 57 6.39 -9.94 1.41
CA ILE A 57 7.11 -10.53 2.55
C ILE A 57 6.41 -10.20 3.87
N LEU A 58 6.03 -8.95 4.08
CA LEU A 58 5.29 -8.52 5.28
C LEU A 58 3.95 -9.24 5.38
N TYR A 59 3.21 -9.33 4.28
CA TYR A 59 1.92 -9.99 4.23
C TYR A 59 2.01 -11.48 4.58
N GLU A 60 3.00 -12.18 4.02
CA GLU A 60 3.28 -13.60 4.29
C GLU A 60 3.74 -13.82 5.73
N ALA A 61 4.47 -12.87 6.31
CA ALA A 61 4.86 -12.87 7.73
C ALA A 61 3.70 -12.51 8.70
N GLY A 62 2.49 -12.23 8.19
CA GLY A 62 1.31 -11.94 9.00
C GLY A 62 1.02 -10.46 9.24
N TYR A 63 1.90 -9.56 8.79
CA TYR A 63 1.69 -8.10 8.85
C TYR A 63 0.88 -7.63 7.64
N ARG A 64 -0.43 -7.88 7.65
CA ARG A 64 -1.30 -7.70 6.47
C ARG A 64 -1.80 -6.28 6.25
N ASP A 65 -1.71 -5.42 7.26
CA ASP A 65 -2.20 -4.05 7.19
C ASP A 65 -1.31 -3.10 8.01
N PRO A 66 -1.43 -1.76 7.82
CA PRO A 66 -0.67 -0.78 8.59
C PRO A 66 -0.84 -0.91 10.10
N PHE A 67 -2.01 -1.34 10.58
CA PHE A 67 -2.29 -1.49 12.00
C PHE A 67 -1.47 -2.61 12.62
N ALA A 68 -1.48 -3.79 12.03
CA ALA A 68 -0.64 -4.93 12.41
C ALA A 68 0.85 -4.55 12.38
N LEU A 69 1.29 -3.84 11.32
CA LEU A 69 2.67 -3.40 11.19
C LEU A 69 3.08 -2.35 12.22
N SER A 70 2.17 -1.45 12.62
CA SER A 70 2.46 -0.40 13.60
C SER A 70 2.73 -0.93 15.02
N LYS A 71 2.18 -2.12 15.32
CA LYS A 71 2.34 -2.85 16.58
C LYS A 71 3.51 -3.83 16.56
N ALA A 72 4.11 -4.08 15.39
CA ALA A 72 5.22 -4.98 15.26
C ALA A 72 6.45 -4.44 16.00
N ASP A 73 7.25 -5.35 16.56
CA ASP A 73 8.58 -5.01 17.02
C ASP A 73 9.53 -4.83 15.82
N PRO A 74 10.27 -3.72 15.70
CA PRO A 74 11.22 -3.51 14.61
C PRO A 74 12.30 -4.60 14.52
N GLY A 75 12.66 -5.24 15.63
CA GLY A 75 13.60 -6.36 15.66
C GLY A 75 13.05 -7.59 14.94
N GLU A 76 11.77 -7.93 15.12
CA GLU A 76 11.11 -9.01 14.37
C GLU A 76 11.04 -8.71 12.87
N ILE A 77 10.72 -7.47 12.49
CA ILE A 77 10.72 -7.07 11.08
C ILE A 77 12.12 -7.15 10.47
N ALA A 78 13.17 -6.84 11.24
CA ALA A 78 14.56 -6.92 10.77
C ALA A 78 15.05 -8.35 10.49
N LYS A 79 14.35 -9.38 10.99
CA LYS A 79 14.64 -10.78 10.67
C LYS A 79 14.10 -11.19 9.29
N LEU A 80 13.18 -10.42 8.72
CA LEU A 80 12.57 -10.73 7.43
C LEU A 80 13.53 -10.45 6.26
N PRO A 81 13.45 -11.22 5.15
CA PRO A 81 14.26 -10.97 3.96
C PRO A 81 14.09 -9.54 3.43
N HIS A 82 15.19 -8.90 3.03
CA HIS A 82 15.23 -7.53 2.50
C HIS A 82 14.84 -6.41 3.50
N PHE A 83 14.78 -6.74 4.79
CA PHE A 83 14.70 -5.77 5.89
C PHE A 83 16.01 -5.73 6.65
N GLY A 84 16.41 -4.53 7.07
CA GLY A 84 17.56 -4.30 7.95
C GLY A 84 17.12 -3.40 9.10
N SER A 85 17.88 -3.40 10.21
CA SER A 85 17.51 -2.72 11.47
C SER A 85 16.98 -1.30 11.28
N ARG A 86 17.68 -0.47 10.51
CA ARG A 86 17.26 0.92 10.23
C ARG A 86 15.95 0.98 9.45
N LEU A 87 15.82 0.16 8.40
CA LEU A 87 14.63 0.15 7.57
C LEU A 87 13.40 -0.34 8.35
N SER A 88 13.57 -1.37 9.18
CA SER A 88 12.51 -1.91 10.03
C SER A 88 11.93 -0.84 10.94
N SER A 89 12.79 -0.07 11.62
CA SER A 89 12.34 1.05 12.46
C SER A 89 11.59 2.11 11.65
N VAL A 90 12.09 2.46 10.46
CA VAL A 90 11.44 3.44 9.57
C VAL A 90 10.07 2.96 9.10
N VAL A 91 9.95 1.68 8.74
CA VAL A 91 8.71 1.07 8.24
C VAL A 91 7.64 1.00 9.32
N VAL A 92 8.00 0.59 10.55
CA VAL A 92 7.06 0.56 11.69
C VAL A 92 6.62 1.99 12.05
N GLU A 93 7.53 2.96 12.05
CA GLU A 93 7.18 4.36 12.33
C GLU A 93 6.31 4.98 11.22
N GLU A 94 6.56 4.64 9.96
CA GLU A 94 5.70 5.05 8.84
C GLU A 94 4.29 4.47 8.99
N ALA A 95 4.16 3.20 9.40
CA ALA A 95 2.87 2.60 9.66
C ALA A 95 2.11 3.33 10.79
N ARG A 96 2.80 3.71 11.88
CA ARG A 96 2.23 4.52 12.96
C ARG A 96 1.80 5.90 12.48
N ARG A 97 2.60 6.55 11.64
CA ARG A 97 2.28 7.85 11.03
C ARG A 97 1.06 7.75 10.12
N TYR A 98 1.01 6.72 9.28
CA TYR A 98 -0.11 6.46 8.37
C TYR A 98 -1.41 6.32 9.15
N ILE A 99 -1.42 5.55 10.25
CA ILE A 99 -2.60 5.39 11.11
C ILE A 99 -3.02 6.72 11.74
N LYS A 100 -2.07 7.46 12.32
CA LYS A 100 -2.35 8.77 12.91
C LYS A 100 -2.93 9.77 11.90
N SER A 101 -2.58 9.65 10.62
CA SER A 101 -3.12 10.53 9.57
C SER A 101 -4.48 10.09 9.04
N HIS A 102 -4.70 8.78 8.88
CA HIS A 102 -5.88 8.23 8.21
C HIS A 102 -7.02 7.88 9.17
N TYR A 103 -6.75 7.71 10.46
CA TYR A 103 -7.75 7.31 11.47
C TYR A 103 -7.99 8.36 12.58
N LYS A 104 -7.34 9.53 12.54
CA LYS A 104 -7.60 10.63 13.49
C LYS A 104 -8.88 11.44 13.22
N PHE A 105 -9.70 11.03 12.25
CA PHE A 105 -10.91 11.75 11.85
C PHE A 105 -12.18 10.87 11.88
N VAL A 106 -12.18 9.81 12.70
CA VAL A 106 -13.40 9.06 13.06
C VAL A 106 -13.62 9.17 14.56
#